data_AF-A0A2G1BP35-F1
#
_entry.id   AF-A0A2G1BP35-F1
#
_cell.length_a   1.000
_cell.length_b   1.000
_cell.length_c   1.000
_cell.angle_alpha   90.00
_cell.angle_beta   90.00
_cell.angle_gamma   90.00
#
_symmetry.space_group_name_H-M   'P 1'
#
loop_
_entity.id
_entity.type
_entity.pdbx_description
1 polymer ?
#
loop_
_entity_poly.entity_id
_entity_poly.type
_entity_poly.pdbx_seq_one_letter_code
_entity_poly.pdbx_strand_id
1 'polypeptide(L)'
;LNTGITPVASKNKLLTTIAYQLGGQRTYALEGSIFVAGSAVQWLRDGLGIIKHAAETGPLADKSDSMQSVYLVPAFVGMGAPYWNPRVRGALFGLTRNTGPAEL
;
A
#
# COMPACT_ATOMS: atom_id res chain seq x y z
N LEU A 1 -13.23 5.70 6.44
CA LEU A 1 -14.62 6.19 6.23
C LEU A 1 -15.21 6.57 7.57
N ASN A 2 -15.63 7.82 7.77
CA ASN A 2 -16.32 8.26 8.99
C ASN A 2 -17.74 7.64 9.05
N THR A 3 -18.15 7.10 10.20
CA THR A 3 -19.47 6.47 10.40
C THR A 3 -20.35 7.19 11.42
N GLY A 4 -19.96 8.39 11.83
CA GLY A 4 -20.70 9.19 12.81
C GLY A 4 -20.61 8.60 14.22
N ILE A 5 -21.68 8.77 14.99
CA ILE A 5 -21.71 8.44 16.43
C ILE A 5 -21.98 6.96 16.71
N THR A 6 -22.29 6.20 15.67
CA THR A 6 -22.63 4.78 15.77
C THR A 6 -21.47 3.95 15.21
N PRO A 7 -20.93 2.99 15.98
CA PRO A 7 -19.95 2.05 15.43
C PRO A 7 -20.63 1.15 14.40
N VAL A 8 -20.01 0.99 13.23
CA VAL A 8 -20.52 0.13 12.16
C VAL A 8 -19.56 -1.04 11.99
N ALA A 9 -20.05 -2.27 12.16
CA ALA A 9 -19.28 -3.48 11.85
C ALA A 9 -19.10 -3.64 10.34
N SER A 10 -17.87 -3.95 9.91
CA SER A 10 -17.57 -4.13 8.48
C SER A 10 -18.11 -5.46 7.95
N LYS A 11 -18.67 -5.42 6.73
CA LYS A 11 -18.98 -6.63 5.94
C LYS A 11 -17.86 -7.02 4.96
N ASN A 12 -16.79 -6.23 4.90
CA ASN A 12 -15.69 -6.37 3.92
C ASN A 12 -14.32 -6.43 4.61
N LYS A 13 -14.25 -7.05 5.81
CA LYS A 13 -13.00 -7.26 6.55
C LYS A 13 -12.23 -5.96 6.84
N LEU A 14 -12.95 -4.89 7.16
CA LEU A 14 -12.36 -3.64 7.65
C LEU A 14 -12.46 -3.57 9.17
N LEU A 15 -11.62 -2.74 9.79
CA LEU A 15 -11.68 -2.47 11.22
C LEU A 15 -12.72 -1.39 11.52
N THR A 16 -13.47 -1.56 12.59
CA THR A 16 -14.27 -0.49 13.20
C THR A 16 -13.42 0.15 14.28
N THR A 17 -13.17 1.44 14.17
CA THR A 17 -12.28 2.18 15.08
C THR A 17 -12.91 3.51 15.50
N ILE A 18 -12.30 4.16 16.48
CA ILE A 18 -12.62 5.53 16.86
C ILE A 18 -11.91 6.46 15.87
N ALA A 19 -12.66 7.35 15.21
CA ALA A 19 -12.08 8.37 14.34
C ALA A 19 -11.50 9.52 15.17
N TYR A 20 -12.32 10.09 16.06
CA TYR A 20 -11.95 11.20 16.94
C TYR A 20 -13.01 11.40 18.05
N GLN A 21 -12.71 12.27 19.00
CA GLN A 21 -13.67 12.73 20.02
C GLN A 21 -13.58 14.25 20.17
N LEU A 22 -14.69 14.95 19.96
CA LEU A 22 -14.79 16.41 20.03
C LEU A 22 -16.03 16.79 20.83
N GLY A 23 -15.92 17.75 21.75
CA GLY A 23 -17.05 18.19 22.58
C GLY A 23 -17.69 17.07 23.41
N GLY A 24 -16.89 16.07 23.84
CA GLY A 24 -17.39 14.90 24.56
C GLY A 24 -18.09 13.85 23.69
N GLN A 25 -18.31 14.14 22.40
CA GLN A 25 -18.95 13.22 21.47
C GLN A 25 -17.91 12.44 20.67
N ARG A 26 -18.03 11.11 20.71
CA ARG A 26 -17.16 10.20 19.98
C ARG A 26 -17.71 9.93 18.58
N THR A 27 -16.82 9.96 17.60
CA THR A 27 -17.11 9.60 16.21
C THR A 27 -16.28 8.39 15.81
N TYR A 28 -16.89 7.45 15.09
CA TYR A 28 -16.28 6.20 14.65
C TYR A 28 -15.90 6.24 13.17
N ALA A 29 -15.09 5.28 12.75
CA ALA A 29 -14.73 5.06 11.36
C ALA A 29 -14.60 3.57 11.02
N LEU A 30 -14.78 3.27 9.74
CA LEU A 30 -14.25 2.07 9.10
C LEU A 30 -12.85 2.35 8.52
N GLU A 31 -11.91 1.49 8.85
CA GLU A 31 -10.50 1.58 8.46
C GLU A 31 -10.04 0.32 7.72
N GLY A 32 -9.37 0.51 6.59
CA GLY A 32 -8.58 -0.52 5.93
C GLY A 32 -7.10 -0.19 6.05
N SER A 33 -6.32 -1.09 6.63
CA SER A 33 -4.90 -0.84 6.89
C SER A 33 -4.06 -1.50 5.81
N ILE A 34 -3.27 -0.72 5.09
CA ILE A 34 -2.24 -1.17 4.14
C ILE A 34 -0.89 -0.94 4.80
N PHE A 35 -0.16 -2.02 5.10
CA PHE A 35 1.07 -1.93 5.91
C PHE A 35 2.26 -1.34 5.16
N VAL A 36 2.34 -1.59 3.85
CA VAL A 36 3.48 -1.19 3.03
C VAL A 36 2.98 -0.31 1.88
N ALA A 37 3.34 0.96 1.94
CA ALA A 37 3.07 1.96 0.90
C ALA A 37 4.34 2.78 0.67
N GLY A 38 4.55 3.87 1.42
CA GLY A 38 5.80 4.66 1.35
C GLY A 38 7.06 3.86 1.68
N SER A 39 6.95 2.82 2.51
CA SER A 39 8.04 1.90 2.80
C SER A 39 8.44 1.02 1.61
N ALA A 40 7.57 0.80 0.62
CA ALA A 40 7.98 0.17 -0.65
C ALA A 40 8.92 1.08 -1.44
N VAL A 41 8.62 2.38 -1.51
CA VAL A 41 9.50 3.37 -2.14
C VAL A 41 10.85 3.46 -1.41
N GLN A 42 10.83 3.43 -0.07
CA GLN A 42 12.07 3.36 0.71
C GLN A 42 12.86 2.09 0.42
N TRP A 43 12.20 0.94 0.24
CA TRP A 43 12.87 -0.30 -0.14
C TRP A 43 13.50 -0.23 -1.55
N LEU A 44 12.86 0.42 -2.52
CA LEU A 44 13.47 0.67 -3.84
C LEU A 44 14.75 1.51 -3.73
N ARG A 45 14.78 2.46 -2.79
CA ARG A 45 15.94 3.34 -2.55
C ARG A 45 17.06 2.63 -1.78
N ASP A 46 16.75 2.12 -0.60
CA ASP A 46 17.76 1.65 0.37
C ASP A 46 18.06 0.17 0.20
N GLY A 47 17.06 -0.63 -0.21
CA GLY A 47 17.17 -2.07 -0.35
C GLY A 47 17.69 -2.47 -1.72
N LEU A 48 16.98 -2.07 -2.78
CA LEU A 48 17.36 -2.41 -4.16
C LEU A 48 18.33 -1.41 -4.81
N GLY A 49 18.41 -0.18 -4.30
CA GLY A 49 19.29 0.86 -4.87
C GLY A 49 18.87 1.33 -6.26
N ILE A 50 17.60 1.15 -6.65
CA ILE A 50 17.06 1.53 -7.96
C ILE A 50 16.95 3.05 -8.10
N ILE A 51 16.56 3.72 -7.00
CA ILE A 51 16.43 5.17 -6.91
C ILE A 51 17.36 5.71 -5.82
N LYS A 52 17.77 6.97 -5.93
CA LYS A 52 18.56 7.68 -4.91
C LYS A 52 17.66 8.47 -3.97
N HIS A 53 16.56 9.02 -4.48
CA HIS A 53 15.61 9.82 -3.71
C HIS A 53 14.18 9.39 -3.99
N ALA A 54 13.33 9.40 -2.95
CA ALA A 54 11.92 9.01 -3.10
C ALA A 54 11.16 9.86 -4.13
N ALA A 55 11.56 11.12 -4.34
CA ALA A 55 10.95 12.01 -5.32
C ALA A 55 11.19 11.58 -6.78
N GLU A 56 12.15 10.68 -7.02
CA GLU A 56 12.45 10.17 -8.37
C GLU A 56 11.40 9.17 -8.87
N THR A 57 10.59 8.57 -8.00
CA THR A 57 9.64 7.51 -8.40
C THR A 57 8.58 7.99 -9.37
N GLY A 58 8.02 9.18 -9.19
CA GLY A 58 7.00 9.73 -10.09
C GLY A 58 7.52 9.90 -11.52
N PRO A 59 8.56 10.74 -11.73
CA PRO A 59 9.15 10.93 -13.06
C PRO A 59 9.73 9.66 -13.69
N LEU A 60 10.12 8.66 -12.88
CA LEU A 60 10.61 7.37 -13.36
C LEU A 60 9.45 6.48 -13.84
N ALA A 61 8.36 6.42 -13.08
CA ALA A 61 7.15 5.69 -13.46
C ALA A 61 6.50 6.28 -14.73
N ASP A 62 6.57 7.60 -14.93
CA ASP A 62 6.08 8.25 -16.16
C ASP A 62 6.83 7.80 -17.43
N LYS A 63 8.03 7.22 -17.28
CA LYS A 63 8.83 6.68 -18.39
C LYS A 63 8.60 5.19 -18.63
N SER A 64 7.76 4.54 -17.82
CA SER A 64 7.48 3.12 -17.94
C SER A 64 6.84 2.79 -19.30
N ASP A 65 7.19 1.65 -19.85
CA ASP A 65 6.52 1.14 -21.04
C ASP A 65 5.11 0.65 -20.69
N SER A 66 4.08 1.35 -21.18
CA SER A 66 2.68 1.00 -20.95
C SER A 66 2.26 -0.36 -21.52
N MET A 67 3.07 -0.96 -22.40
CA MET A 67 2.83 -2.30 -22.94
C MET A 67 3.36 -3.41 -22.02
N GLN A 68 4.21 -3.09 -21.04
CA GLN A 68 4.65 -4.06 -20.04
C GLN A 68 3.62 -4.17 -18.91
N SER A 69 3.48 -5.38 -18.37
CA SER A 69 2.53 -5.69 -17.29
C SER A 69 3.28 -6.24 -16.10
N VAL A 70 4.07 -5.38 -15.47
CA VAL A 70 4.85 -5.70 -14.27
C VAL A 70 4.02 -5.37 -13.03
N TYR A 71 3.96 -6.29 -12.08
CA TYR A 71 3.21 -6.11 -10.84
C TYR A 71 4.10 -6.38 -9.63
N LEU A 72 4.34 -5.35 -8.83
CA LEU A 72 4.92 -5.48 -7.50
C LEU A 72 3.79 -5.63 -6.47
N VAL A 73 3.81 -6.72 -5.72
CA VAL A 73 2.98 -6.93 -4.52
C VAL A 73 3.88 -6.71 -3.31
N PRO A 74 3.89 -5.52 -2.67
CA PRO A 74 4.86 -5.17 -1.63
C PRO A 74 4.49 -5.73 -0.25
N ALA A 75 4.09 -6.99 -0.16
CA ALA A 75 3.65 -7.64 1.08
C ALA A 75 4.81 -8.10 1.99
N PHE A 76 5.84 -7.26 2.20
CA PHE A 76 7.08 -7.65 2.88
C PHE A 76 6.88 -8.24 4.29
N VAL A 77 5.85 -7.76 4.99
CA VAL A 77 5.48 -8.20 6.35
C VAL A 77 4.07 -8.81 6.40
N GLY A 78 3.58 -9.33 5.27
CA GLY A 78 2.21 -9.81 5.12
C GLY A 78 1.29 -8.79 4.44
N MET A 79 0.01 -9.18 4.29
CA MET A 79 -1.03 -8.33 3.74
C MET A 79 -2.02 -7.89 4.82
N GLY A 80 -2.28 -6.58 4.85
CA GLY A 80 -3.34 -5.99 5.67
C GLY A 80 -4.72 -6.18 5.04
N ALA A 81 -5.62 -5.22 5.23
CA ALA A 81 -6.98 -5.30 4.70
C ALA A 81 -7.00 -5.42 3.16
N PRO A 82 -7.95 -6.15 2.57
CA PRO A 82 -8.95 -7.02 3.21
C PRO A 82 -8.44 -8.46 3.46
N TYR A 83 -7.17 -8.76 3.20
CA TYR A 83 -6.65 -10.12 3.20
C TYR A 83 -6.30 -10.64 4.59
N TRP A 84 -5.70 -9.79 5.44
CA TRP A 84 -5.27 -10.11 6.80
C TRP A 84 -4.47 -11.41 6.90
N ASN A 85 -3.46 -11.54 6.02
CA ASN A 85 -2.63 -12.73 5.96
C ASN A 85 -1.16 -12.39 6.28
N PRO A 86 -0.66 -12.73 7.48
CA PRO A 86 0.70 -12.42 7.90
C PRO A 86 1.75 -13.35 7.27
N ARG A 87 1.35 -14.40 6.54
CA ARG A 87 2.26 -15.37 5.91
C ARG A 87 2.62 -15.01 4.47
N VAL A 88 1.85 -14.14 3.82
CA VAL A 88 2.16 -13.66 2.47
C VAL A 88 3.45 -12.83 2.49
N ARG A 89 4.23 -12.90 1.42
CA ARG A 89 5.48 -12.14 1.26
C ARG A 89 5.47 -11.37 -0.05
N GLY A 90 6.44 -10.45 -0.17
CA GLY A 90 6.59 -9.64 -1.38
C GLY A 90 6.79 -10.50 -2.63
N ALA A 91 6.22 -10.07 -3.74
CA ALA A 91 6.32 -10.78 -5.01
C ALA A 91 6.36 -9.79 -6.18
N LEU A 92 7.03 -10.18 -7.25
CA LEU A 92 7.16 -9.40 -8.48
C LEU A 92 6.82 -10.31 -9.66
N PHE A 93 5.85 -9.91 -10.47
CA PHE A 93 5.32 -10.71 -11.59
C PHE A 93 5.41 -9.95 -12.91
N GLY A 94 5.46 -10.69 -14.02
CA GLY A 94 5.36 -10.13 -15.36
C GLY A 94 6.66 -9.54 -15.91
N LEU A 95 7.80 -9.83 -15.28
CA LEU A 95 9.11 -9.40 -15.77
C LEU A 95 9.38 -9.97 -17.16
N THR A 96 9.87 -9.11 -18.04
CA THR A 96 10.43 -9.47 -19.34
C THR A 96 11.91 -9.12 -19.35
N ARG A 97 12.63 -9.50 -20.42
CA ARG A 97 14.03 -9.10 -20.59
C ARG A 97 14.24 -7.58 -20.63
N ASN A 98 13.22 -6.83 -21.05
CA ASN A 98 13.29 -5.38 -21.19
C ASN A 98 12.87 -4.62 -19.93
N THR A 99 12.42 -5.32 -18.89
CA THR A 99 12.01 -4.67 -17.65
C THR A 99 13.20 -4.04 -16.94
N GLY A 100 13.09 -2.75 -16.63
CA GLY A 100 14.12 -1.98 -15.94
C GLY A 100 13.58 -1.13 -14.80
N PRO A 101 14.38 -0.17 -14.31
CA PRO A 101 14.00 0.75 -13.23
C PRO A 101 12.71 1.52 -13.47
N ALA A 102 12.34 1.82 -14.72
CA ALA A 102 11.12 2.57 -15.01
C ALA A 102 9.86 1.76 -14.74
N GLU A 103 9.94 0.44 -14.89
CA GLU A 103 8.83 -0.49 -14.67
C GLU A 103 8.69 -0.99 -13.21
N LEU A 104 9.59 -0.57 -12.30
CA LEU A 104 9.65 -1.00 -10.89
C LEU A 104 9.43 0.16 -9.92
#